data_AF-A0A4U6LWF4-F1
#
_entry.id   AF-A0A4U6LWF4-F1
#
_cell.length_a   1.000
_cell.length_b   1.000
_cell.length_c   1.000
_cell.angle_alpha   90.00
_cell.angle_beta   90.00
_cell.angle_gamma   90.00
#
_symmetry.space_group_name_H-M   'P 1'
#
loop_
_entity.id
_entity.type
_entity.pdbx_description
1 polymer ?
#
loop_
_entity_poly.entity_id
_entity_poly.type
_entity_poly.pdbx_seq_one_letter_code
_entity_poly.pdbx_strand_id
1 'polypeptide(L)'
;AMPQPQRTFAAMKKLDLQVHVATKLNRSHLLLAKHNYLLPALGRTERDLQATGIQSVTVEDSMSMVHASCGALKPASRWLKSEPAIVAGIAR
;
A
#
# COMPACT_ATOMS: atom_id res chain seq x y z
N ALA A 1 -4.86 11.60 -8.03
CA ALA A 1 -4.23 12.95 -8.07
C ALA A 1 -4.74 13.76 -6.87
N MET A 2 -3.93 14.64 -6.28
CA MET A 2 -4.41 15.53 -5.21
C MET A 2 -5.18 16.69 -5.85
N PRO A 3 -6.46 16.94 -5.49
CA PRO A 3 -7.32 17.90 -6.19
C PRO A 3 -6.87 19.36 -6.05
N GLN A 4 -6.08 19.71 -5.02
CA GLN A 4 -5.53 21.07 -4.84
C GLN A 4 -4.00 21.05 -4.61
N PRO A 5 -3.19 20.78 -5.65
CA PRO A 5 -1.75 20.56 -5.52
C PRO A 5 -1.00 21.70 -4.84
N GLN A 6 -1.33 22.96 -5.18
CA GLN A 6 -0.65 24.14 -4.62
C GLN A 6 -0.75 24.21 -3.09
N ARG A 7 -1.92 23.87 -2.53
CA ARG A 7 -2.13 23.86 -1.08
C ARG A 7 -1.57 22.60 -0.44
N THR A 8 -1.87 21.44 -1.01
CA THR A 8 -1.48 20.15 -0.40
C THR A 8 0.04 19.97 -0.40
N PHE A 9 0.75 20.37 -1.47
CA PHE A 9 2.20 20.20 -1.55
C PHE A 9 2.93 21.09 -0.55
N ALA A 10 2.46 22.33 -0.36
CA ALA A 10 3.01 23.23 0.65
C ALA A 10 2.78 22.70 2.07
N ALA A 11 1.61 22.11 2.34
CA ALA A 11 1.31 21.49 3.64
C ALA A 11 2.14 20.22 3.90
N MET A 12 2.27 19.33 2.92
CA MET A 12 3.02 18.07 3.07
C MET A 12 4.49 18.32 3.46
N LYS A 13 5.11 19.37 2.92
CA LYS A 13 6.50 19.76 3.26
C LYS A 13 6.69 20.19 4.71
N LYS A 14 5.61 20.56 5.42
CA LYS A 14 5.66 21.00 6.83
C LYS A 14 5.52 19.85 7.82
N LEU A 15 5.27 18.62 7.36
CA LEU A 15 5.13 17.47 8.25
C LEU A 15 6.48 17.06 8.85
N ASP A 16 6.46 16.65 10.12
CA ASP A 16 7.62 16.03 10.76
C ASP A 16 7.84 14.59 10.26
N LEU A 17 6.78 13.90 9.85
CA LEU A 17 6.80 12.52 9.41
C LEU A 17 5.81 12.30 8.26
N GLN A 18 6.27 11.61 7.22
CA GLN A 18 5.46 11.14 6.11
C GLN A 18 5.74 9.65 5.87
N VAL A 19 4.66 8.85 5.84
CA VAL A 19 4.73 7.41 5.54
C VAL A 19 3.79 7.13 4.38
N HIS A 20 4.32 6.52 3.33
CA HIS A 20 3.54 6.06 2.17
C HIS A 20 3.53 4.54 2.15
N VAL A 21 2.34 3.93 2.07
CA VAL A 21 2.18 2.51 1.76
C VAL A 21 1.82 2.43 0.28
N ALA A 22 2.69 1.84 -0.54
CA ALA A 22 2.59 1.97 -1.99
C ALA A 22 2.84 0.66 -2.73
N THR A 23 1.94 0.38 -3.68
CA THR A 23 2.09 -0.72 -4.65
C THR A 23 2.90 -0.29 -5.88
N LYS A 24 2.92 1.01 -6.19
CA LYS A 24 3.70 1.62 -7.28
C LYS A 24 4.17 3.01 -6.90
N LEU A 25 5.31 3.41 -7.44
CA LEU A 25 5.82 4.77 -7.27
C LEU A 25 4.95 5.78 -8.02
N ASN A 26 4.70 6.92 -7.38
CA ASN A 26 4.00 8.04 -8.01
C ASN A 26 4.61 9.37 -7.54
N ARG A 27 4.19 10.48 -8.19
CA ARG A 27 4.76 11.82 -7.97
C ARG A 27 4.63 12.32 -6.52
N SER A 28 3.66 11.85 -5.75
CA SER A 28 3.49 12.27 -4.35
C SER A 28 4.64 11.80 -3.44
N HIS A 29 5.35 10.74 -3.80
CA HIS A 29 6.50 10.24 -3.04
C HIS A 29 7.72 11.18 -3.14
N LEU A 30 7.70 12.14 -4.06
CA LEU A 30 8.74 13.17 -4.18
C LEU A 30 8.47 14.40 -3.29
N LEU A 31 7.31 14.44 -2.62
CA LEU A 31 6.95 15.53 -1.71
C LEU A 31 7.47 15.24 -0.32
N LEU A 32 8.75 15.52 -0.10
CA LEU A 32 9.46 15.17 1.13
C LEU A 32 9.03 16.03 2.33
N ALA A 33 8.84 15.36 3.46
CA ALA A 33 8.74 15.88 4.82
C ALA A 33 10.10 15.77 5.55
N LYS A 34 10.16 16.07 6.85
CA LYS A 34 11.39 15.92 7.65
C LYS A 34 11.85 14.46 7.75
N HIS A 35 10.94 13.52 7.99
CA HIS A 35 11.19 12.08 7.92
C HIS A 35 10.27 11.43 6.91
N ASN A 36 10.80 10.53 6.06
CA ASN A 36 10.07 9.95 4.94
C ASN A 36 10.28 8.44 4.90
N TYR A 37 9.18 7.69 4.88
CA TYR A 37 9.21 6.24 4.74
C TYR A 37 8.29 5.81 3.59
N LEU A 38 8.79 4.92 2.76
CA LEU A 38 8.01 4.27 1.72
C LEU A 38 7.98 2.77 2.00
N LEU A 39 6.80 2.28 2.37
CA LEU A 39 6.56 0.89 2.70
C LEU A 39 5.99 0.18 1.47
N PRO A 40 6.73 -0.78 0.89
CA PRO A 40 6.34 -1.42 -0.35
C PRO A 40 5.23 -2.46 -0.08
N ALA A 41 4.07 -2.24 -0.69
CA ALA A 41 2.90 -3.10 -0.55
C ALA A 41 2.67 -3.98 -1.78
N LEU A 42 2.09 -5.17 -1.56
CA LEU A 42 1.61 -6.02 -2.64
C LEU A 42 0.46 -5.36 -3.40
N GLY A 43 0.53 -5.39 -4.73
CA GLY A 43 -0.61 -5.11 -5.59
C GLY A 43 -1.67 -6.20 -5.50
N ARG A 44 -2.94 -5.82 -5.72
CA ARG A 44 -4.08 -6.75 -5.68
C ARG A 44 -3.93 -7.98 -6.59
N THR A 45 -3.19 -7.83 -7.69
CA THR A 45 -2.97 -8.91 -8.68
C THR A 45 -1.82 -9.84 -8.30
N GLU A 46 -1.02 -9.51 -7.28
CA GLU A 46 0.12 -10.29 -6.82
C GLU A 46 -0.29 -11.27 -5.72
N ARG A 47 0.31 -12.47 -5.71
CA ARG A 47 0.08 -13.48 -4.69
C ARG A 47 0.65 -13.03 -3.35
N ASP A 48 -0.19 -13.02 -2.31
CA ASP A 48 0.26 -12.89 -0.93
C ASP A 48 0.65 -14.27 -0.38
N LEU A 49 1.96 -14.48 -0.23
CA LEU A 49 2.54 -15.73 0.25
C LEU A 49 2.91 -15.60 1.72
N GLN A 50 2.16 -16.27 2.59
CA GLN A 50 2.42 -16.33 4.02
C GLN A 50 2.97 -17.71 4.43
N ALA A 51 3.44 -17.83 5.67
CA ALA A 51 3.91 -19.11 6.22
C ALA A 51 2.84 -20.22 6.17
N THR A 52 1.56 -19.85 6.25
CA THR A 52 0.41 -20.76 6.20
C THR A 52 -0.11 -21.01 4.77
N GLY A 53 0.54 -20.46 3.74
CA GLY A 53 0.13 -20.58 2.34
C GLY A 53 -0.33 -19.27 1.72
N ILE A 54 -1.03 -19.37 0.59
CA ILE A 54 -1.55 -18.21 -0.15
C ILE A 54 -2.73 -17.62 0.61
N GLN A 55 -2.73 -16.30 0.80
CA GLN A 55 -3.86 -15.57 1.38
C GLN A 55 -4.75 -14.94 0.30
N SER A 56 -6.02 -14.78 0.67
CA SER A 56 -7.03 -14.07 -0.12
C SER A 56 -7.80 -13.10 0.77
N VAL A 57 -8.25 -11.99 0.21
CA VAL A 57 -9.13 -11.04 0.88
C VAL A 57 -10.55 -11.17 0.35
N THR A 58 -11.57 -11.13 1.21
CA THR A 58 -12.96 -11.11 0.76
C THR A 58 -13.32 -9.74 0.24
N VAL A 59 -14.01 -9.68 -0.89
CA VAL A 59 -14.50 -8.44 -1.50
C VAL A 59 -15.98 -8.58 -1.83
N GLU A 60 -16.71 -7.48 -1.70
CA GLU A 60 -18.10 -7.34 -2.16
C GLU A 60 -18.09 -6.53 -3.46
N ASP A 61 -18.87 -6.96 -4.45
CA ASP A 61 -19.07 -6.21 -5.69
C ASP A 61 -20.41 -5.44 -5.70
N SER A 62 -20.65 -4.65 -6.75
CA SER A 62 -21.88 -3.84 -6.88
C SER A 62 -23.17 -4.65 -6.95
N MET A 63 -23.10 -5.98 -7.09
CA MET A 63 -24.24 -6.90 -7.11
C MET A 63 -24.41 -7.62 -5.76
N SER A 64 -23.77 -7.11 -4.69
CA SER A 64 -23.80 -7.67 -3.34
C SER A 64 -23.26 -9.11 -3.25
N MET A 65 -22.35 -9.50 -4.16
CA MET A 65 -21.72 -10.82 -4.11
C MET A 65 -20.38 -10.77 -3.37
N VAL A 66 -20.29 -11.54 -2.27
CA VAL A 66 -19.03 -11.71 -1.52
C VAL A 66 -18.23 -12.87 -2.10
N HIS A 67 -16.99 -12.61 -2.51
CA HIS A 67 -16.09 -13.61 -3.05
C HIS A 67 -14.63 -13.36 -2.62
N ALA A 68 -13.79 -14.38 -2.77
CA ALA A 68 -12.37 -14.27 -2.49
C ALA A 68 -11.64 -13.57 -3.65
N SER A 69 -10.90 -12.51 -3.33
CA SER A 69 -9.94 -11.87 -4.23
C SER A 69 -8.54 -12.40 -3.90
N CYS A 70 -7.94 -13.09 -4.88
CA CYS A 70 -6.59 -13.63 -4.79
C CYS A 70 -5.80 -13.19 -6.03
N GLY A 71 -4.63 -12.58 -5.83
CA GLY A 71 -3.70 -12.30 -6.91
C GLY A 71 -3.14 -13.60 -7.51
N ALA A 72 -2.81 -13.58 -8.80
CA ALA A 72 -2.20 -14.73 -9.50
C ALA A 72 -0.74 -14.48 -9.88
N LEU A 73 -0.35 -13.21 -10.00
CA LEU A 73 0.99 -12.82 -10.42
C LEU A 73 2.01 -13.10 -9.32
N LYS A 74 3.25 -13.38 -9.73
CA LYS A 74 4.37 -13.42 -8.79
C LYS A 74 4.65 -11.99 -8.30
N PRO A 75 4.87 -11.77 -6.99
CA PRO A 75 5.30 -10.47 -6.50
C PRO A 75 6.53 -9.94 -7.23
N ALA A 76 6.54 -8.65 -7.56
CA ALA A 76 7.64 -7.99 -8.25
C ALA A 76 8.94 -7.98 -7.42
N SER A 77 8.83 -8.10 -6.10
CA SER A 77 9.97 -8.16 -5.18
C SER A 77 9.64 -9.02 -3.96
N ARG A 78 10.66 -9.66 -3.37
CA ARG A 78 10.54 -10.41 -2.10
C ARG A 78 10.29 -9.52 -0.88
N TRP A 79 10.48 -8.21 -1.03
CA TRP A 79 10.33 -7.24 0.05
C TRP A 79 8.91 -6.68 0.15
N LEU A 80 8.06 -6.97 -0.84
CA LEU A 80 6.65 -6.57 -0.80
C LEU A 80 5.93 -7.34 0.29
N LYS A 81 5.10 -6.64 1.06
CA LYS A 81 4.24 -7.23 2.09
C LYS A 81 2.80 -6.82 1.85
N SER A 82 1.83 -7.62 2.30
CA SER A 82 0.44 -7.16 2.32
C SER A 82 0.28 -6.04 3.34
N GLU A 83 -0.71 -5.15 3.12
CA GLU A 83 -0.96 -4.03 4.02
C GLU A 83 -1.19 -4.49 5.48
N PRO A 84 -1.95 -5.58 5.75
CA PRO A 84 -2.06 -6.12 7.11
C PRO A 84 -0.72 -6.57 7.69
N ALA A 85 0.14 -7.21 6.89
CA ALA A 85 1.46 -7.63 7.34
C ALA A 85 2.40 -6.45 7.64
N ILE A 86 2.25 -5.33 6.92
CA ILE A 86 2.96 -4.07 7.22
C ILE A 86 2.50 -3.53 8.57
N VAL A 87 1.19 -3.39 8.78
CA VAL A 87 0.63 -2.86 10.04
C VAL A 87 1.00 -3.75 11.23
N ALA A 88 0.81 -5.06 11.11
CA ALA A 88 1.16 -6.03 12.15
C ALA A 88 2.68 -6.05 12.45
N GLY A 89 3.51 -5.74 11.45
CA GLY A 89 4.96 -5.62 11.63
C GLY A 89 5.37 -4.35 12.38
N ILE A 90 4.61 -3.25 12.25
CA ILE A 90 4.85 -2.01 12.99
C ILE A 90 4.38 -2.13 14.45
N ALA A 91 3.33 -2.90 14.70
CA ALA A 91 2.74 -3.07 16.03
C ALA A 91 3.53 -4.00 16.97
N ARG A 92 4.65 -4.57 16.54
CA ARG A 92 5.53 -5.42 17.35
C ARG A 92 6.55 -4.59 18.12
#